data_AF-A0ABD4Q9J4-F1
#
_entry.id   AF-A0ABD4Q9J4-F1
#
_cell.length_a   1.000
_cell.length_b   1.000
_cell.length_c   1.000
_cell.angle_alpha   90.00
_cell.angle_beta   90.00
_cell.angle_gamma   90.00
#
_symmetry.space_group_name_H-M   'P 1'
#
loop_
_entity.id
_entity.type
_entity.pdbx_description
1 polymer ?
#
loop_
_entity_poly.entity_id
_entity_poly.type
_entity_poly.pdbx_seq_one_letter_code
_entity_poly.pdbx_strand_id
1 'polypeptide(L)'
;IVQSDIYVSYRRAKMQLDADDEASLLYQAFLKVKDKYDDVMRFGKYHPDYKDIMLETRKRKRAYEMLPVVMEYKAKEVALQNLIDEV
;
A
#
# COMPACT_ATOMS: atom_id res chain seq x y z
N ILE A 1 18.58 -6.24 16.32
CA ILE A 1 17.54 -5.98 15.28
C ILE A 1 18.16 -5.68 13.91
N VAL A 2 19.00 -4.65 13.73
CA VAL A 2 19.52 -4.24 12.39
C VAL A 2 20.40 -5.30 11.69
N GLN A 3 21.06 -6.18 12.44
CA GLN A 3 21.87 -7.28 11.89
C GLN A 3 21.09 -8.60 11.72
N SER A 4 19.78 -8.63 11.99
CA SER A 4 19.00 -9.86 11.86
C SER A 4 18.70 -10.17 10.39
N ASP A 5 18.56 -11.47 10.08
CA ASP A 5 18.12 -11.93 8.75
C ASP A 5 16.74 -11.38 8.37
N ILE A 6 15.90 -11.10 9.36
CA ILE A 6 14.58 -10.47 9.20
C ILE A 6 14.74 -9.05 8.66
N TYR A 7 15.63 -8.24 9.25
CA TYR A 7 15.89 -6.88 8.78
C TYR A 7 16.48 -6.87 7.36
N VAL A 8 17.43 -7.76 7.07
CA VAL A 8 18.02 -7.87 5.71
C VAL A 8 16.97 -8.28 4.68
N SER A 9 16.09 -9.23 5.01
CA SER A 9 15.00 -9.67 4.14
C SER A 9 14.00 -8.55 3.86
N TYR A 10 13.62 -7.78 4.89
CA TYR A 10 12.78 -6.59 4.73
C TYR A 10 13.43 -5.56 3.80
N ARG A 11 14.72 -5.26 3.99
CA ARG A 11 15.43 -4.29 3.16
C ARG A 11 15.49 -4.71 1.69
N ARG A 12 15.70 -6.00 1.41
CA ARG A 12 15.68 -6.53 0.03
C ARG A 12 14.30 -6.42 -0.61
N ALA A 13 13.24 -6.83 0.10
CA ALA A 13 11.87 -6.71 -0.40
C ALA A 13 11.48 -5.25 -0.66
N LYS A 14 11.94 -4.32 0.19
CA LYS A 14 11.76 -2.87 -0.03
C LYS A 14 12.43 -2.39 -1.31
N MET A 15 13.70 -2.76 -1.53
CA MET A 15 14.43 -2.38 -2.74
C MET A 15 13.78 -2.95 -4.01
N GLN A 16 13.22 -4.15 -3.94
CA GLN A 16 12.49 -4.75 -5.06
C GLN A 16 11.20 -3.99 -5.35
N LEU A 17 10.42 -3.63 -4.31
CA LEU A 17 9.23 -2.81 -4.47
C LEU A 17 9.55 -1.43 -5.06
N ASP A 18 10.59 -0.78 -4.57
CA ASP A 18 11.00 0.55 -5.03
C ASP A 18 11.48 0.56 -6.50
N ALA A 19 11.95 -0.60 -7.00
CA ALA A 19 12.42 -0.78 -8.37
C ALA A 19 11.35 -1.35 -9.33
N ASP A 20 10.14 -1.63 -8.84
CA ASP A 20 9.06 -2.22 -9.63
C ASP A 20 8.19 -1.12 -10.27
N ASP A 21 8.28 -1.02 -11.60
CA ASP A 21 7.56 0.00 -12.39
C ASP A 21 6.04 -0.19 -12.32
N GLU A 22 5.54 -1.42 -12.25
CA GLU A 22 4.11 -1.71 -12.17
C GLU A 22 3.54 -1.27 -10.82
N ALA A 23 4.26 -1.58 -9.73
CA ALA A 23 3.91 -1.14 -8.39
C ALA A 23 3.91 0.38 -8.29
N SER A 24 4.92 1.04 -8.85
CA SER A 24 4.98 2.51 -8.93
C SER A 24 3.78 3.08 -9.69
N LEU A 25 3.46 2.54 -10.87
CA LEU A 25 2.34 2.99 -11.68
C LEU A 25 0.99 2.82 -10.96
N LEU A 26 0.73 1.65 -10.37
CA LEU A 26 -0.50 1.38 -9.64
C LEU A 26 -0.61 2.23 -8.38
N TYR A 27 0.49 2.48 -7.68
CA TYR A 27 0.52 3.36 -6.51
C TYR A 27 0.18 4.80 -6.90
N GLN A 28 0.76 5.32 -7.98
CA GLN A 28 0.41 6.65 -8.50
C GLN A 28 -1.06 6.74 -8.93
N ALA A 29 -1.60 5.70 -9.55
CA ALA A 29 -3.01 5.64 -9.91
C ALA A 29 -3.92 5.63 -8.66
N PHE A 30 -3.52 4.94 -7.60
CA PHE A 30 -4.23 4.95 -6.32
C PHE A 30 -4.19 6.33 -5.66
N LEU A 31 -3.04 7.00 -5.60
CA LEU A 31 -2.91 8.34 -5.01
C LEU A 31 -3.83 9.38 -5.69
N LYS A 32 -3.91 9.36 -7.03
CA LYS A 32 -4.81 10.25 -7.79
C LYS A 32 -6.29 10.09 -7.42
N VAL A 33 -6.71 8.87 -7.08
CA VAL A 33 -8.09 8.60 -6.65
C VAL A 33 -8.27 8.91 -5.17
N LYS A 34 -7.23 8.75 -4.36
CA LYS A 34 -7.23 9.09 -2.94
C LYS A 34 -7.51 10.58 -2.71
N ASP A 35 -6.95 11.47 -3.52
CA ASP A 35 -7.24 12.91 -3.38
C ASP A 35 -8.73 13.22 -3.55
N LYS A 36 -9.36 12.61 -4.57
CA LYS A 36 -10.82 12.72 -4.80
C LYS A 36 -11.63 12.07 -3.68
N TYR A 37 -11.15 10.94 -3.15
CA TYR A 37 -11.76 10.27 -2.01
C TYR A 37 -11.77 11.17 -0.78
N ASP A 38 -10.66 11.84 -0.47
CA ASP A 38 -10.55 12.73 0.68
C ASP A 38 -11.51 13.92 0.56
N ASP A 39 -11.68 14.48 -0.64
CA ASP A 39 -12.66 15.55 -0.92
C ASP A 39 -14.10 15.08 -0.76
N VAL A 40 -14.45 13.93 -1.35
CA VAL A 40 -15.78 13.32 -1.23
C VAL A 40 -16.11 13.01 0.23
N MET A 41 -15.14 12.53 1.00
CA MET A 41 -15.33 12.16 2.40
C MET A 41 -15.61 13.36 3.32
N ARG A 42 -15.28 14.60 2.91
CA ARG A 42 -15.68 15.82 3.66
C ARG A 42 -17.20 15.95 3.75
N PHE A 43 -17.91 15.55 2.71
CA PHE A 43 -19.38 15.57 2.64
C PHE A 43 -20.00 14.21 2.98
N GLY A 44 -19.21 13.14 2.85
CA GLY A 44 -19.63 11.77 3.12
C GLY A 44 -20.71 11.30 2.14
N LYS A 45 -21.64 10.49 2.64
CA LYS A 45 -22.65 9.78 1.84
C LYS A 45 -23.58 10.67 0.99
N TYR A 46 -23.59 11.99 1.23
CA TYR A 46 -24.43 12.95 0.51
C TYR A 46 -23.77 13.52 -0.75
N HIS A 47 -22.48 13.22 -0.99
CA HIS A 47 -21.81 13.62 -2.22
C HIS A 47 -22.36 12.84 -3.42
N PRO A 48 -22.64 13.50 -4.58
CA PRO A 48 -23.17 12.82 -5.76
C PRO A 48 -22.28 11.66 -6.22
N ASP A 49 -20.95 11.86 -6.21
CA ASP A 49 -19.97 10.86 -6.65
C ASP A 49 -19.56 9.86 -5.56
N TYR A 50 -20.21 9.85 -4.39
CA TYR A 50 -19.76 9.06 -3.24
C TYR A 50 -19.56 7.59 -3.60
N LYS A 51 -20.58 6.95 -4.20
CA LYS A 51 -20.53 5.51 -4.51
C LYS A 51 -19.41 5.18 -5.49
N ASP A 52 -19.23 6.01 -6.51
CA ASP A 52 -18.26 5.77 -7.58
C ASP A 52 -16.84 5.95 -7.10
N ILE A 53 -16.56 7.02 -6.35
CA ILE A 53 -15.25 7.28 -5.76
C ILE A 53 -14.90 6.19 -4.72
N MET A 54 -15.85 5.74 -3.90
CA MET A 54 -15.63 4.63 -2.98
C MET A 54 -15.27 3.33 -3.70
N LEU A 55 -15.96 3.01 -4.80
CA LEU A 55 -15.70 1.80 -5.59
C LEU A 55 -14.33 1.87 -6.27
N GLU A 56 -14.03 3.00 -6.93
CA GLU A 56 -12.77 3.18 -7.66
C GLU A 56 -11.57 3.15 -6.71
N THR A 57 -11.66 3.82 -5.56
CA THR A 57 -10.61 3.80 -4.53
C THR A 57 -10.29 2.36 -4.10
N ARG A 58 -11.33 1.55 -3.83
CA ARG A 58 -11.15 0.14 -3.44
C ARG A 58 -10.54 -0.69 -4.56
N LYS A 59 -10.98 -0.50 -5.81
CA LYS A 59 -10.42 -1.22 -6.97
C LYS A 59 -8.94 -0.92 -7.16
N ARG A 60 -8.55 0.36 -7.14
CA ARG A 60 -7.14 0.78 -7.30
C ARG A 60 -6.27 0.31 -6.15
N LYS A 61 -6.75 0.45 -4.91
CA LYS A 61 -6.06 -0.06 -3.72
C LYS A 61 -5.83 -1.57 -3.84
N ARG A 62 -6.87 -2.34 -4.19
CA ARG A 62 -6.78 -3.80 -4.34
C ARG A 62 -5.81 -4.19 -5.45
N ALA A 63 -5.82 -3.50 -6.58
CA ALA A 63 -4.88 -3.77 -7.69
C ALA A 63 -3.42 -3.62 -7.23
N TYR A 64 -3.09 -2.55 -6.53
CA TYR A 64 -1.75 -2.35 -5.95
C TYR A 64 -1.43 -3.41 -4.89
N GLU A 65 -2.34 -3.67 -3.95
CA GLU A 65 -2.10 -4.61 -2.84
C GLU A 65 -1.99 -6.07 -3.26
N MET A 66 -2.50 -6.42 -4.44
CA MET A 66 -2.43 -7.78 -5.00
C MET A 66 -1.14 -8.05 -5.78
N LEU A 67 -0.29 -7.05 -6.00
CA LEU A 67 0.99 -7.28 -6.65
C LEU A 67 1.89 -8.16 -5.77
N PRO A 68 2.52 -9.22 -6.32
CA PRO A 68 3.39 -10.11 -5.56
C PRO A 68 4.49 -9.37 -4.78
N VAL A 69 5.11 -8.36 -5.40
CA VAL A 69 6.18 -7.56 -4.78
C VAL A 69 5.68 -6.74 -3.58
N VAL A 70 4.44 -6.22 -3.64
CA VAL A 70 3.81 -5.48 -2.54
C VAL A 70 3.44 -6.44 -1.41
N MET A 71 2.90 -7.62 -1.74
CA MET A 71 2.56 -8.65 -0.76
C MET A 71 3.81 -9.15 -0.03
N GLU A 72 4.90 -9.40 -0.76
CA GLU A 72 6.17 -9.83 -0.18
C GLU A 72 6.74 -8.75 0.75
N TYR A 73 6.79 -7.50 0.31
CA TYR A 73 7.22 -6.38 1.15
C TYR A 73 6.42 -6.31 2.46
N LYS A 74 5.08 -6.32 2.38
CA LYS A 74 4.21 -6.26 3.56
C LYS A 74 4.43 -7.43 4.51
N ALA A 75 4.64 -8.64 3.99
CA ALA A 75 4.91 -9.81 4.82
C ALA A 75 6.25 -9.66 5.59
N LYS A 76 7.30 -9.15 4.94
CA LYS A 76 8.59 -8.90 5.60
C LYS A 76 8.53 -7.71 6.57
N GLU A 77 7.73 -6.70 6.26
CA GLU A 77 7.48 -5.56 7.15
C GLU A 77 6.80 -6.02 8.44
N VAL A 78 5.76 -6.86 8.36
CA VAL A 78 5.10 -7.44 9.54
C VAL A 78 6.06 -8.30 10.36
N ALA A 79 6.88 -9.14 9.70
CA ALA A 79 7.87 -9.96 10.40
C ALA A 79 8.91 -9.11 11.15
N LEU A 80 9.33 -7.98 10.57
CA LEU A 80 10.23 -7.05 11.23
C LEU A 80 9.54 -6.32 12.40
N GLN A 81 8.27 -5.91 12.23
CA GLN A 81 7.52 -5.26 13.30
C GLN A 81 7.34 -6.19 14.50
N ASN A 82 6.98 -7.46 14.29
CA ASN A 82 6.87 -8.44 15.37
C ASN A 82 8.19 -8.60 16.13
N LEU A 83 9.32 -8.65 15.42
CA LEU A 83 10.64 -8.70 16.07
C LEU A 83 10.92 -7.44 16.92
N ILE A 84 10.43 -6.27 16.50
CA ILE A 84 10.58 -5.03 17.26
C ILE A 84 9.68 -5.06 18.51
N ASP A 85 8.46 -5.57 18.38
CA ASP A 85 7.49 -5.62 19.48
C ASP A 85 7.89 -6.63 20.58
N GLU A 86 8.70 -7.65 20.23
CA GLU A 86 9.21 -8.67 21.16
C GLU A 86 10.44 -8.23 21.97
N VAL A 87 11.09 -7.11 21.62
CA VAL A 87 12.34 -6.60 22.23
C VAL A 87 12.08 -5.40 23.12
#